data_AF-A0A7S0RV20-F1
#
_entry.id   AF-A0A7S0RV20-F1
#
_cell.length_a   1.000
_cell.length_b   1.000
_cell.length_c   1.000
_cell.angle_alpha   90.00
_cell.angle_beta   90.00
_cell.angle_gamma   90.00
#
_symmetry.space_group_name_H-M   'P 1'
#
loop_
_entity.id
_entity.type
_entity.pdbx_description
1 polymer ?
#
loop_
_entity_poly.entity_id
_entity_poly.type
_entity_poly.pdbx_seq_one_letter_code
_entity_poly.pdbx_strand_id
1 'polypeptide(L)'
;INFTVTIKGLEDQLLGDVVRKERPELEEAKDRLVVSISNDKRALAELEDKVLKLLRESSGNILDDEVLINTLNNSQATSSTINVRVREAEDTERQINAAREVYRPVPIRASILY
;
A
#
# COMPACT_ATOMS: atom_id res chain seq x y z
N ILE A 1 6.75 18.25 -16.22
CA ILE A 1 6.87 17.88 -14.78
C ILE A 1 6.92 19.20 -14.02
N ASN A 2 5.92 19.48 -13.18
CA ASN A 2 5.87 20.71 -12.38
C ASN A 2 6.62 20.48 -11.05
N PHE A 3 7.65 21.29 -10.80
CA PHE A 3 8.50 21.25 -9.60
C PHE A 3 8.18 22.39 -8.63
N THR A 4 6.98 22.96 -8.69
CA THR A 4 6.58 24.02 -7.77
C THR A 4 6.40 23.42 -6.38
N VAL A 5 7.30 23.77 -5.46
CA VAL A 5 7.15 23.50 -4.03
C VAL A 5 5.88 24.21 -3.58
N THR A 6 4.84 23.44 -3.31
CA THR A 6 3.63 23.98 -2.66
C THR A 6 3.90 24.04 -1.17
N ILE A 7 3.37 25.08 -0.49
CA ILE A 7 3.50 25.23 0.97
C ILE A 7 3.06 23.95 1.67
N LYS A 8 1.97 23.33 1.20
CA LYS A 8 1.49 22.04 1.69
C LYS A 8 2.51 20.91 1.50
N GLY A 9 3.14 20.82 0.33
CA GLY A 9 4.19 19.81 0.08
C GLY A 9 5.41 20.00 0.97
N LEU A 10 5.80 21.25 1.24
CA LEU A 10 6.88 21.56 2.17
C LEU A 10 6.51 21.20 3.62
N GLU A 11 5.28 21.51 4.05
CA GLU A 11 4.77 21.12 5.37
C GLU A 11 4.77 19.61 5.56
N ASP A 12 4.33 18.84 4.56
CA ASP A 12 4.29 17.38 4.64
C ASP A 12 5.72 16.78 4.68
N GLN A 13 6.69 17.40 3.98
CA GLN A 13 8.11 17.03 4.07
C GLN A 13 8.68 17.32 5.47
N LEU A 14 8.46 18.53 5.98
CA LEU A 14 8.92 18.94 7.31
C LEU A 14 8.26 18.10 8.42
N LEU A 15 7.00 17.69 8.23
CA LEU A 15 6.32 16.77 9.14
C LEU A 15 7.00 15.41 9.19
N GLY A 16 7.39 14.87 8.04
CA GLY A 16 8.17 13.63 7.97
C GLY A 16 9.50 13.75 8.74
N ASP A 17 10.20 14.87 8.61
CA ASP A 17 11.48 15.09 9.29
C ASP A 17 11.34 15.27 10.81
N VAL A 18 10.30 15.96 11.26
CA VAL A 18 10.00 16.11 12.69
C VAL A 18 9.62 14.76 13.30
N VAL A 19 8.71 14.02 12.67
CA VAL A 19 8.29 12.70 13.15
C VAL A 19 9.48 11.74 13.19
N ARG A 20 10.36 11.75 12.17
CA ARG A 20 11.55 10.88 12.16
C ARG A 20 12.51 11.17 13.31
N LYS A 21 12.58 12.42 13.78
CA LYS A 21 13.42 12.80 14.93
C LYS A 21 12.76 12.50 16.27
N GLU A 22 11.46 12.78 16.39
CA GLU A 22 10.72 12.66 17.65
C GLU A 22 10.25 11.22 17.93
N ARG A 23 9.87 10.48 16.88
CA ARG A 23 9.37 9.09 16.92
C ARG A 23 9.84 8.29 15.71
N PRO A 24 11.13 7.94 15.62
CA PRO A 24 11.68 7.16 14.51
C PRO A 24 10.95 5.83 14.31
N GLU A 25 10.49 5.19 15.38
CA GLU A 25 9.74 3.93 15.33
C GLU A 25 8.43 4.04 14.53
N LEU A 26 7.77 5.20 14.59
CA LEU A 26 6.52 5.47 13.90
C LEU A 26 6.74 5.65 12.40
N GLU A 27 7.81 6.35 12.01
CA GLU A 27 8.16 6.55 10.61
C GLU A 27 8.67 5.25 9.98
N GLU A 28 9.47 4.45 10.69
CA GLU A 28 9.86 3.11 10.23
C GLU A 28 8.66 2.17 10.06
N ALA A 29 7.70 2.20 10.99
CA ALA A 29 6.48 1.42 10.88
C ALA A 29 5.69 1.81 9.62
N LYS A 30 5.59 3.11 9.34
CA LYS A 30 4.98 3.64 8.11
C LYS A 30 5.69 3.13 6.86
N ASP A 31 7.02 3.22 6.83
CA ASP A 31 7.81 2.82 5.65
C ASP A 31 7.70 1.31 5.39
N ARG A 32 7.76 0.49 6.44
CA ARG A 32 7.52 -0.96 6.35
C ARG A 32 6.12 -1.27 5.83
N LEU A 33 5.12 -0.54 6.32
CA LEU A 33 3.72 -0.71 5.92
C LEU A 33 3.51 -0.38 4.44
N VAL A 34 4.08 0.73 3.95
CA VAL A 34 4.01 1.13 2.54
C VAL A 34 4.64 0.07 1.63
N VAL A 35 5.81 -0.46 2.01
CA VAL A 35 6.47 -1.54 1.26
C VAL A 35 5.60 -2.81 1.25
N SER A 36 5.01 -3.17 2.39
CA SER A 36 4.12 -4.33 2.49
C SER A 36 2.89 -4.19 1.60
N ILE A 37 2.21 -3.03 1.64
CA ILE A 37 1.04 -2.74 0.79
C ILE A 37 1.41 -2.82 -0.69
N SER A 38 2.57 -2.26 -1.07
CA SER A 38 3.05 -2.28 -2.45
C SER A 38 3.31 -3.71 -2.94
N ASN A 39 3.94 -4.54 -2.11
CA ASN A 39 4.20 -5.95 -2.42
C ASN A 39 2.90 -6.75 -2.52
N ASP A 40 1.96 -6.55 -1.61
CA ASP A 40 0.65 -7.21 -1.63
C ASP A 40 -0.16 -6.82 -2.88
N LYS A 41 -0.18 -5.53 -3.24
CA LYS A 41 -0.82 -5.04 -4.48
C LYS A 41 -0.17 -5.62 -5.73
N ARG A 42 1.16 -5.75 -5.77
CA ARG A 42 1.87 -6.41 -6.88
C ARG A 42 1.50 -7.89 -6.97
N ALA A 43 1.52 -8.61 -5.85
CA ALA A 43 1.16 -10.02 -5.81
C ALA A 43 -0.28 -10.27 -6.28
N LEU A 44 -1.21 -9.36 -5.96
CA LEU A 44 -2.58 -9.41 -6.45
C LEU A 44 -2.64 -9.28 -7.98
N ALA A 45 -1.92 -8.31 -8.56
CA ALA A 45 -1.87 -8.10 -10.01
C ALA A 45 -1.25 -9.30 -10.74
N GLU A 46 -0.15 -9.85 -10.22
CA GLU A 46 0.49 -11.05 -10.78
C GLU A 46 -0.44 -12.28 -10.75
N LEU A 47 -1.24 -12.40 -9.69
CA LEU A 47 -2.23 -13.46 -9.56
C LEU A 47 -3.36 -13.31 -10.57
N GLU A 48 -3.87 -12.10 -10.78
CA GLU A 48 -4.88 -11.79 -11.80
C GLU A 48 -4.36 -12.09 -13.21
N ASP A 49 -3.14 -11.66 -13.53
CA ASP A 49 -2.50 -11.94 -14.82
C ASP A 49 -2.32 -13.45 -15.06
N LYS A 50 -1.92 -14.19 -14.02
CA LYS A 50 -1.81 -15.65 -14.10
C LYS A 50 -3.15 -16.30 -14.37
N VAL A 51 -4.22 -15.87 -13.69
CA VAL A 51 -5.58 -16.37 -13.92
C VAL A 51 -6.05 -16.07 -15.33
N LEU A 52 -5.87 -14.83 -15.81
CA LEU A 52 -6.25 -14.44 -17.17
C LEU A 52 -5.50 -15.24 -18.23
N LYS A 53 -4.21 -15.50 -18.01
CA LYS A 53 -3.40 -16.33 -18.91
C LYS A 53 -3.94 -17.76 -18.98
N LEU A 54 -4.19 -18.38 -17.83
CA LEU A 54 -4.73 -19.74 -17.76
C LEU A 54 -6.11 -19.85 -18.42
N LEU A 55 -6.98 -18.85 -18.23
CA LEU A 55 -8.29 -18.79 -18.90
C LEU A 55 -8.18 -18.67 -20.43
N ARG A 56 -7.13 -18.00 -20.94
CA ARG A 56 -6.89 -17.87 -22.39
C ARG A 56 -6.28 -19.13 -23.01
N GLU A 57 -5.43 -19.83 -22.25
CA GLU A 57 -4.75 -21.05 -22.70
C GLU A 57 -5.67 -22.28 -22.60
N SER A 58 -6.63 -22.26 -21.68
CA SER A 58 -7.67 -23.27 -21.59
C SER A 58 -8.51 -23.30 -22.88
N SER A 59 -8.42 -24.41 -23.59
CA SER A 59 -9.13 -24.65 -24.85
C SER A 59 -10.00 -25.90 -24.66
N GLY A 60 -11.33 -25.74 -24.71
CA GLY A 60 -12.29 -26.79 -24.38
C GLY A 60 -13.22 -26.42 -23.23
N ASN A 61 -13.82 -27.41 -22.59
CA ASN A 61 -14.70 -27.21 -21.44
C ASN A 61 -13.86 -26.98 -20.18
N ILE A 62 -13.88 -25.74 -19.66
CA ILE A 62 -13.16 -25.30 -18.46
C ILE A 62 -13.48 -26.16 -17.23
N LEU A 63 -14.66 -26.77 -17.20
CA LEU A 63 -15.10 -27.62 -16.09
C LEU A 63 -14.38 -28.98 -16.02
N ASP A 64 -13.72 -29.38 -17.10
CA ASP A 64 -12.97 -30.65 -17.16
C ASP A 64 -11.47 -30.45 -16.84
N ASP A 65 -11.02 -29.18 -16.72
CA ASP A 65 -9.65 -28.84 -16.37
C ASP A 65 -9.50 -28.69 -14.85
N GLU A 66 -9.26 -29.83 -14.21
CA GLU A 66 -9.07 -29.92 -12.75
C GLU A 66 -7.89 -29.06 -12.25
N VAL A 67 -6.86 -28.85 -13.08
CA VAL A 67 -5.70 -28.01 -12.76
C VAL A 67 -6.10 -26.54 -12.76
N LEU A 68 -6.90 -26.12 -13.74
CA LEU A 68 -7.46 -24.77 -13.82
C LEU A 68 -8.38 -24.48 -12.64
N ILE A 69 -9.32 -25.38 -12.32
CA ILE A 69 -10.24 -25.23 -11.18
C ILE A 69 -9.46 -25.09 -9.87
N ASN A 70 -8.49 -25.95 -9.61
CA ASN A 70 -7.67 -25.87 -8.40
C ASN A 70 -6.85 -24.58 -8.34
N THR A 71 -6.32 -24.12 -9.48
CA THR A 71 -5.57 -22.86 -9.52
C THR A 71 -6.47 -21.65 -9.29
N LEU A 72 -7.69 -21.65 -9.83
CA LEU A 72 -8.69 -20.60 -9.60
C LEU A 72 -9.10 -20.54 -8.13
N ASN A 73 -9.39 -21.68 -7.51
CA ASN A 73 -9.75 -21.75 -6.09
C ASN A 73 -8.62 -21.25 -5.19
N ASN A 74 -7.38 -21.68 -5.45
CA ASN A 74 -6.21 -21.20 -4.72
C ASN A 74 -5.96 -19.70 -4.92
N SER A 75 -6.18 -19.21 -6.14
CA SER A 75 -6.05 -17.79 -6.48
C SER A 75 -7.12 -16.96 -5.77
N GLN A 76 -8.36 -17.45 -5.71
CA GLN A 76 -9.45 -16.79 -5.00
C GLN A 76 -9.15 -16.70 -3.49
N ALA A 77 -8.71 -17.79 -2.86
CA ALA A 77 -8.35 -17.81 -1.44
C ALA A 77 -7.18 -16.86 -1.14
N THR A 78 -6.16 -16.87 -1.99
CA THR A 78 -4.97 -16.00 -1.84
C THR A 78 -5.34 -14.52 -2.03
N SER A 79 -6.11 -14.20 -3.07
CA SER A 79 -6.61 -12.84 -3.33
C SER A 79 -7.47 -12.32 -2.18
N SER A 80 -8.36 -13.14 -1.63
CA SER A 80 -9.16 -12.76 -0.46
C SER A 80 -8.27 -12.46 0.75
N THR A 81 -7.26 -13.28 1.00
CA THR A 81 -6.31 -13.08 2.12
C THR A 81 -5.51 -11.79 1.95
N ILE A 82 -4.99 -11.54 0.75
CA ILE A 82 -4.25 -10.31 0.42
C ILE A 82 -5.15 -9.08 0.60
N ASN A 83 -6.40 -9.13 0.11
CA ASN A 83 -7.35 -8.03 0.26
C ASN A 83 -7.66 -7.70 1.73
N VAL A 84 -7.75 -8.71 2.61
CA VAL A 84 -7.90 -8.48 4.05
C VAL A 84 -6.66 -7.78 4.61
N ARG A 85 -5.46 -8.27 4.28
CA ARG A 85 -4.20 -7.65 4.74
C ARG A 85 -4.05 -6.21 4.26
N VAL A 86 -4.38 -5.93 3.00
CA VAL A 86 -4.33 -4.57 2.45
C VAL A 86 -5.29 -3.65 3.19
N ARG A 87 -6.52 -4.10 3.51
CA ARG A 87 -7.46 -3.30 4.30
C ARG A 87 -6.95 -3.02 5.72
N GLU A 88 -6.44 -4.04 6.41
CA GLU A 88 -5.85 -3.89 7.74
C GLU A 88 -4.64 -2.95 7.72
N ALA A 89 -3.84 -3.03 6.66
CA ALA A 89 -2.71 -2.15 6.46
C ALA A 89 -3.15 -0.69 6.19
N GLU A 90 -4.18 -0.47 5.38
CA GLU A 90 -4.76 0.87 5.16
C GLU A 90 -5.37 1.45 6.45
N ASP A 91 -5.99 0.63 7.30
CA ASP A 91 -6.46 1.05 8.62
C ASP A 91 -5.30 1.46 9.54
N THR A 92 -4.24 0.66 9.55
CA THR A 92 -3.03 0.94 10.32
C THR A 92 -2.35 2.22 9.81
N GLU A 93 -2.29 2.43 8.49
CA GLU A 93 -1.75 3.63 7.87
C GLU A 93 -2.54 4.88 8.31
N ARG A 94 -3.87 4.79 8.35
CA ARG A 94 -4.73 5.86 8.86
C ARG A 94 -4.42 6.20 10.32
N GLN A 95 -4.24 5.18 11.17
CA GLN A 95 -3.89 5.39 12.57
C GLN A 95 -2.51 6.03 12.74
N ILE A 96 -1.52 5.56 11.98
CA ILE A 96 -0.16 6.12 11.96
C ILE A 96 -0.20 7.58 11.51
N ASN A 97 -0.92 7.89 10.43
CA ASN A 97 -1.07 9.26 9.97
C ASN A 97 -1.76 10.15 11.00
N ALA A 98 -2.82 9.67 11.67
CA ALA A 98 -3.45 10.41 12.76
C ALA A 98 -2.48 10.70 13.93
N ALA A 99 -1.61 9.74 14.28
CA ALA A 99 -0.58 9.94 15.29
C ALA A 99 0.50 10.96 14.84
N ARG A 100 0.82 11.00 13.54
CA ARG A 100 1.77 11.97 12.95
C ARG A 100 1.20 13.39 12.99
N GLU A 101 -0.09 13.57 12.80
CA GLU A 101 -0.76 14.87 12.80
C GLU A 101 -0.60 15.65 14.13
N VAL A 102 -0.33 14.98 15.26
CA VAL A 102 -0.01 15.63 16.54
C VAL A 102 1.23 16.54 16.43
N TYR A 103 2.16 16.24 15.52
CA TYR A 103 3.38 17.00 15.31
C TYR A 103 3.22 18.13 14.28
N ARG A 104 2.06 18.25 13.61
CA ARG A 104 1.80 19.25 12.56
C ARG A 104 2.00 20.72 12.96
N PRO A 105 1.86 21.16 14.24
CA PRO A 105 2.13 22.55 14.61
C PRO A 105 3.57 23.01 14.36
N VAL A 106 4.56 22.11 14.38
CA VAL A 106 5.98 22.45 14.18
C VAL A 106 6.30 22.70 12.69
N PRO A 107 5.92 21.80 11.75
CA PRO A 107 6.07 22.01 10.31
C PRO A 107 5.37 23.26 9.77
N ILE A 108 4.17 23.60 10.26
CA ILE A 108 3.44 24.81 9.84
C ILE A 108 4.24 26.07 10.19
N ARG A 109 4.86 26.12 11.36
CA ARG A 109 5.68 27.28 11.75
C ARG A 109 6.98 27.32 10.95
N ALA A 110 7.57 26.16 10.68
CA ALA A 110 8.80 26.05 9.91
C ALA A 110 8.59 26.40 8.41
N SER A 111 7.44 26.06 7.82
CA SER A 111 7.11 26.39 6.43
C SER A 111 6.89 27.89 6.21
N ILE A 112 6.42 28.63 7.22
CA ILE A 112 6.27 30.09 7.18
C ILE A 112 7.62 30.82 7.25
N LEU A 113 8.61 30.21 7.90
CA LEU A 113 9.96 30.77 8.05
C LEU A 113 10.88 30.52 6.83
N TYR A 114 10.49 29.62 5.94
CA TYR A 114 11.24 29.19 4.77
C TYR A 114 10.91 30.05 3.54
#